data_AF-A0A963NWP1-F1
#
_entry.id   AF-A0A963NWP1-F1
#
_cell.length_a   1.000
_cell.length_b   1.000
_cell.length_c   1.000
_cell.angle_alpha   90.00
_cell.angle_beta   90.00
_cell.angle_gamma   90.00
#
_symmetry.space_group_name_H-M   'P 1'
#
loop_
_entity.id
_entity.type
_entity.pdbx_description
1 polymer ?
#
loop_
_entity_poly.entity_id
_entity_poly.type
_entity_poly.pdbx_seq_one_letter_code
_entity_poly.pdbx_strand_id
1 'polypeptide(L)'
;GGDPIKTGVVAFWYSMRTAALPFLFIFNPQLLLIDVGWVEGILVFVVAVIAMLTFAAALQGWFITRSRIWESALLLLIAFSFFRPGFWMDMISPPYEIREPAAFTEVVGLVPPGTLLQTRIAGLDQFGAPTQFATLLEVPEGATGEERVQAMGITLLERDDKQIIDNVAFDSAAQKAGLDWDQELLFFREPLPQPSKYW
;
A
#
# COMPACT_ATOMS: atom_id res chain seq x y z
N GLY A 1 -15.14 31.06 -31.23
CA GLY A 1 -15.23 29.84 -30.40
C GLY A 1 -14.16 29.92 -29.35
N GLY A 2 -14.49 29.64 -28.08
CA GLY A 2 -13.50 29.60 -27.00
C GLY A 2 -12.51 28.46 -27.22
N ASP A 3 -11.25 28.70 -26.85
CA ASP A 3 -10.20 27.68 -26.91
C ASP A 3 -10.54 26.53 -25.93
N PRO A 4 -10.77 25.30 -26.42
CA PRO A 4 -11.17 24.18 -25.58
C PRO A 4 -10.11 23.81 -24.54
N ILE A 5 -8.83 24.07 -24.82
CA ILE A 5 -7.74 23.81 -23.86
C ILE A 5 -7.82 24.80 -22.70
N LYS A 6 -7.97 26.10 -22.99
CA LYS A 6 -8.11 27.14 -21.93
C LYS A 6 -9.37 26.94 -21.10
N THR A 7 -10.48 26.56 -21.74
CA THR A 7 -11.74 26.26 -21.06
C THR A 7 -11.59 25.05 -20.14
N GLY A 8 -10.90 24.01 -20.59
CA GLY A 8 -10.58 22.82 -19.77
C GLY A 8 -9.72 23.15 -18.55
N VAL A 9 -8.68 23.97 -18.70
CA VAL A 9 -7.83 24.40 -17.59
C VAL A 9 -8.63 25.18 -16.53
N VAL A 10 -9.50 26.10 -16.94
CA VAL A 10 -10.35 26.86 -16.00
C VAL A 10 -11.34 25.94 -15.27
N ALA A 11 -11.96 25.00 -15.98
CA ALA A 11 -12.87 24.02 -15.38
C ALA A 11 -12.15 23.10 -14.37
N PHE A 12 -10.92 22.67 -14.68
CA PHE A 12 -10.09 21.88 -13.77
C PHE A 12 -9.75 22.65 -12.49
N TRP A 13 -9.34 23.91 -12.61
CA TRP A 13 -9.09 24.76 -11.44
C TRP A 13 -10.31 24.93 -10.55
N TYR A 14 -11.50 25.03 -11.16
CA TYR A 14 -12.74 25.12 -10.42
C TYR A 14 -13.09 23.80 -9.68
N SER A 15 -12.85 22.65 -10.31
CA SER A 15 -13.17 21.34 -9.72
C SER A 15 -12.17 20.88 -8.65
N MET A 16 -10.90 21.34 -8.70
CA MET A 16 -9.89 20.96 -7.69
C MET A 16 -10.28 21.33 -6.25
N ARG A 17 -11.07 22.40 -6.04
CA ARG A 17 -11.48 22.83 -4.70
C ARG A 17 -12.32 21.79 -3.97
N THR A 18 -13.18 21.06 -4.68
CA THR A 18 -14.06 20.04 -4.10
C THR A 18 -13.43 18.64 -4.11
N ALA A 19 -12.42 18.42 -4.97
CA ALA A 19 -11.73 17.15 -5.09
C ALA A 19 -10.95 16.74 -3.82
N ALA A 20 -10.57 17.68 -2.95
CA ALA A 20 -9.75 17.40 -1.77
C ALA A 20 -10.44 16.54 -0.69
N LEU A 21 -11.76 16.66 -0.55
CA LEU A 21 -12.52 15.97 0.50
C LEU A 21 -12.42 14.43 0.41
N PRO A 22 -12.63 13.76 -0.73
CA PRO A 22 -12.48 12.31 -0.82
C PRO A 22 -11.05 11.84 -0.54
N PHE A 23 -10.02 12.58 -0.97
CA PHE A 23 -8.62 12.22 -0.66
C PHE A 23 -8.33 12.29 0.84
N LEU A 24 -8.91 13.26 1.53
CA LEU A 24 -8.76 13.44 2.96
C LEU A 24 -9.28 12.21 3.73
N PHE A 25 -10.41 11.62 3.32
CA PHE A 25 -10.92 10.38 3.91
C PHE A 25 -10.11 9.13 3.52
N ILE A 26 -9.64 9.04 2.28
CA ILE A 26 -8.83 7.91 1.80
C ILE A 26 -7.51 7.82 2.56
N PHE A 27 -6.84 8.96 2.79
CA PHE A 27 -5.55 8.98 3.46
C PHE A 27 -5.63 9.10 4.98
N ASN A 28 -6.81 9.44 5.53
CA ASN A 28 -7.04 9.49 6.97
C ASN A 28 -8.28 8.66 7.36
N PRO A 29 -8.19 7.32 7.34
CA PRO A 29 -9.29 6.43 7.74
C PRO A 29 -9.80 6.70 9.16
N GLN A 30 -8.95 7.26 10.04
CA GLN A 30 -9.33 7.65 11.40
C GLN A 30 -10.41 8.74 11.47
N LEU A 31 -10.62 9.50 10.39
CA LEU A 31 -11.78 10.40 10.28
C LEU A 31 -13.10 9.67 10.14
N LEU A 32 -13.06 8.39 9.76
CA LEU A 32 -14.22 7.50 9.82
C LEU A 32 -14.53 7.08 11.26
N LEU A 33 -13.69 7.47 12.24
CA LEU A 33 -13.81 7.16 13.66
C LEU A 33 -13.83 5.64 13.95
N ILE A 34 -13.24 4.85 13.05
CA ILE A 34 -13.10 3.40 13.21
C ILE A 34 -11.86 3.13 14.06
N ASP A 35 -12.03 2.47 15.21
CA ASP A 35 -10.97 2.11 16.17
C ASP A 35 -10.17 3.29 16.76
N VAL A 36 -10.79 4.47 16.85
CA VAL A 36 -10.13 5.72 17.32
C VAL A 36 -10.71 6.19 18.66
N GLY A 37 -9.83 6.55 19.60
CA GLY A 37 -10.23 7.15 20.88
C GLY A 37 -10.68 8.61 20.74
N TRP A 38 -11.45 9.13 21.72
CA TRP A 38 -11.98 10.50 21.68
C TRP A 38 -10.89 11.58 21.49
N VAL A 39 -9.73 11.43 22.13
CA VAL A 39 -8.62 12.39 22.04
C VAL A 39 -7.99 12.39 20.65
N GLU A 40 -7.73 11.19 20.11
CA GLU A 40 -7.15 11.01 18.78
C GLU A 40 -8.11 11.51 17.69
N GLY A 41 -9.41 11.22 17.82
CA GLY A 41 -10.43 11.72 16.88
C GLY A 41 -10.51 13.25 16.82
N ILE A 42 -10.46 13.93 17.98
CA ILE A 42 -10.44 15.40 18.01
C ILE A 42 -9.15 15.95 17.38
N LEU A 43 -7.99 15.34 17.67
CA LEU A 43 -6.72 15.75 17.09
C LEU A 43 -6.73 15.62 15.56
N VAL A 44 -7.13 14.45 15.04
CA VAL A 44 -7.22 14.18 13.59
C VAL A 44 -8.20 15.14 12.93
N PHE A 45 -9.35 15.43 13.56
CA PHE A 45 -10.31 16.41 13.07
C PHE A 45 -9.70 17.81 12.95
N VAL A 46 -9.02 18.30 14.00
CA VAL A 46 -8.38 19.62 13.99
C VAL A 46 -7.29 19.70 12.92
N VAL A 47 -6.47 18.67 12.78
CA VAL A 47 -5.43 18.58 11.73
C VAL A 47 -6.07 18.59 10.35
N ALA A 48 -7.14 17.84 10.13
CA ALA A 48 -7.86 17.81 8.85
C ALA A 48 -8.47 19.17 8.48
N VAL A 49 -9.01 19.90 9.45
CA VAL A 49 -9.51 21.27 9.25
C VAL A 49 -8.37 22.21 8.86
N ILE A 50 -7.23 22.17 9.56
CA ILE A 50 -6.05 22.98 9.23
C ILE A 50 -5.54 22.65 7.83
N ALA A 51 -5.49 21.36 7.47
CA ALA A 51 -5.06 20.90 6.16
C ALA A 51 -5.97 21.45 5.05
N MET A 52 -7.29 21.39 5.24
CA MET A 52 -8.26 21.94 4.29
C MET A 52 -8.18 23.46 4.14
N LEU A 53 -8.00 24.20 5.24
CA LEU A 53 -7.82 25.65 5.19
C LEU A 53 -6.52 26.03 4.45
N THR A 54 -5.44 25.30 4.73
CA THR A 54 -4.13 25.50 4.07
C THR A 54 -4.22 25.18 2.57
N PHE A 55 -4.89 24.09 2.20
CA PHE A 55 -5.13 23.72 0.81
C PHE A 55 -5.98 24.78 0.07
N ALA A 56 -7.07 25.23 0.68
CA ALA A 56 -7.94 26.25 0.11
C ALA A 56 -7.20 27.57 -0.13
N ALA A 57 -6.42 28.02 0.86
CA ALA A 57 -5.58 29.21 0.75
C ALA A 57 -4.53 29.08 -0.37
N ALA A 58 -3.95 27.89 -0.52
CA ALA A 58 -2.97 27.62 -1.58
C ALA A 58 -3.61 27.70 -2.97
N LEU A 59 -4.80 27.10 -3.16
CA LEU A 59 -5.58 27.16 -4.41
C LEU A 59 -6.06 28.58 -4.74
N GLN A 60 -6.45 29.35 -3.73
CA GLN A 60 -6.93 30.73 -3.90
C GLN A 60 -5.77 31.72 -4.11
N GLY A 61 -4.53 31.35 -3.80
CA GLY A 61 -3.37 32.24 -3.84
C GLY A 61 -3.43 33.34 -2.77
N TRP A 62 -4.17 33.10 -1.68
CA TRP A 62 -4.41 34.08 -0.62
C TRP A 62 -4.61 33.36 0.71
N PHE A 63 -3.68 33.56 1.65
CA PHE A 63 -3.77 33.01 3.01
C PHE A 63 -4.28 34.06 4.00
N ILE A 64 -3.49 35.12 4.20
CA ILE A 64 -3.84 36.34 4.95
C ILE A 64 -3.48 37.56 4.10
N THR A 65 -2.37 37.46 3.38
CA THR A 65 -1.95 38.36 2.30
C THR A 65 -1.88 37.59 0.98
N ARG A 66 -1.77 38.34 -0.14
CA ARG A 66 -1.61 37.74 -1.47
C ARG A 66 -0.33 36.90 -1.50
N SER A 67 -0.48 35.59 -1.71
CA SER A 67 0.62 34.64 -1.72
C SER A 67 1.37 34.72 -3.05
N ARG A 68 2.69 34.67 -3.01
CA ARG A 68 3.52 34.43 -4.20
C ARG A 68 3.34 32.99 -4.67
N ILE A 69 3.62 32.70 -5.95
CA ILE A 69 3.48 31.35 -6.51
C ILE A 69 4.26 30.30 -5.69
N TRP A 70 5.47 30.67 -5.22
CA TRP A 70 6.29 29.81 -4.37
C TRP A 70 5.70 29.60 -2.97
N GLU A 71 5.03 30.61 -2.41
CA GLU A 71 4.33 30.48 -1.11
C GLU A 71 3.10 29.59 -1.26
N SER A 72 2.33 29.73 -2.34
CA SER A 72 1.24 28.80 -2.67
C SER A 72 1.75 27.37 -2.88
N ALA A 73 2.89 27.18 -3.55
CA ALA A 73 3.50 25.87 -3.70
C ALA A 73 3.94 25.27 -2.36
N LEU A 74 4.52 26.09 -1.46
CA LEU A 74 4.86 25.67 -0.11
C LEU A 74 3.62 25.31 0.72
N LEU A 75 2.54 26.10 0.63
CA LEU A 75 1.28 25.80 1.30
C LEU A 75 0.65 24.50 0.77
N LEU A 76 0.75 24.23 -0.54
CA LEU A 76 0.34 22.94 -1.11
C LEU A 76 1.16 21.78 -0.55
N LEU A 77 2.47 21.96 -0.37
CA LEU A 77 3.34 20.94 0.21
C LEU A 77 2.99 20.67 1.69
N ILE A 78 2.71 21.72 2.45
CA ILE A 78 2.26 21.61 3.84
C ILE A 78 0.90 20.89 3.91
N ALA A 79 -0.06 21.30 3.07
CA ALA A 79 -1.37 20.65 2.99
C ALA A 79 -1.25 19.17 2.60
N PHE A 80 -0.39 18.84 1.64
CA PHE A 80 -0.10 17.45 1.26
C PHE A 80 0.47 16.64 2.42
N SER A 81 1.40 17.23 3.17
CA SER A 81 2.02 16.58 4.34
C SER A 81 0.99 16.27 5.43
N PHE A 82 0.00 17.14 5.62
CA PHE A 82 -1.11 16.86 6.54
C PHE A 82 -2.15 15.87 5.98
N PHE A 83 -2.41 15.88 4.68
CA PHE A 83 -3.32 14.89 4.08
C PHE A 83 -2.74 13.49 4.09
N ARG A 84 -1.42 13.36 3.90
CA ARG A 84 -0.74 12.06 3.84
C ARG A 84 0.53 12.06 4.70
N PRO A 85 0.41 12.10 6.04
CA PRO A 85 1.58 12.05 6.94
C PRO A 85 2.37 10.74 6.74
N GLY A 86 1.66 9.64 6.47
CA GLY A 86 2.25 8.34 6.18
C GLY A 86 3.23 8.34 4.99
N PHE A 87 3.14 9.29 4.05
CA PHE A 87 4.11 9.37 2.94
C PHE A 87 5.55 9.54 3.44
N TRP A 88 5.74 10.41 4.44
CA TRP A 88 7.05 10.64 5.03
C TRP A 88 7.46 9.48 5.92
N MET A 89 6.50 8.89 6.65
CA MET A 89 6.76 7.74 7.51
C MET A 89 7.20 6.52 6.70
N ASP A 90 6.56 6.23 5.58
CA ASP A 90 6.90 5.13 4.67
C ASP A 90 8.31 5.27 4.09
N MET A 91 8.85 6.50 4.03
CA MET A 91 10.21 6.75 3.54
C MET A 91 11.29 6.50 4.62
N ILE A 92 10.93 6.64 5.90
CA ILE A 92 11.83 6.37 7.03
C ILE A 92 11.72 4.90 7.47
N SER A 93 10.49 4.37 7.52
CA SER A 93 10.16 3.00 7.91
C SER A 93 9.24 2.38 6.86
N PRO A 94 9.80 1.75 5.80
CA PRO A 94 9.01 1.11 4.75
C PRO A 94 8.02 0.09 5.33
N PRO A 95 6.78 0.01 4.83
CA PRO A 95 5.78 -0.94 5.33
C PRO A 95 6.10 -2.39 4.98
N TYR A 96 6.93 -2.60 3.96
CA TYR A 96 7.29 -3.90 3.45
C TYR A 96 8.78 -3.95 3.18
N GLU A 97 9.40 -5.07 3.55
CA GLU A 97 10.73 -5.43 3.11
C GLU A 97 10.62 -6.43 1.96
N ILE A 98 11.34 -6.18 0.86
CA ILE A 98 11.44 -7.14 -0.24
C ILE A 98 12.49 -8.17 0.16
N ARG A 99 12.09 -9.44 0.23
CA ARG A 99 12.95 -10.55 0.60
C ARG A 99 13.13 -11.51 -0.58
N GLU A 100 14.32 -12.09 -0.63
CA GLU A 100 14.70 -13.10 -1.63
C GLU A 100 13.92 -14.41 -1.43
N PRO A 101 13.55 -15.11 -2.50
CA PRO A 101 12.76 -16.35 -2.43
C PRO A 101 13.34 -17.41 -1.49
N ALA A 102 14.67 -17.55 -1.44
CA ALA A 102 15.34 -18.52 -0.58
C ALA A 102 15.03 -18.36 0.92
N ALA A 103 14.75 -17.13 1.37
CA ALA A 103 14.39 -16.85 2.75
C ALA A 103 12.90 -17.11 3.08
N PHE A 104 12.09 -17.56 2.09
CA PHE A 104 10.64 -17.66 2.26
C PHE A 104 10.24 -18.59 3.40
N THR A 105 10.77 -19.82 3.43
CA THR A 105 10.46 -20.81 4.46
C THR A 105 10.89 -20.33 5.86
N GLU A 106 12.05 -19.68 5.95
CA GLU A 106 12.55 -19.12 7.21
C GLU A 106 11.63 -18.01 7.72
N VAL A 107 11.31 -17.02 6.87
CA VAL A 107 10.47 -15.88 7.26
C VAL A 107 9.05 -16.33 7.63
N VAL A 108 8.45 -17.27 6.88
CA VAL A 108 7.15 -17.86 7.21
C VAL A 108 7.15 -18.52 8.61
N GLY A 109 8.28 -19.09 9.03
CA GLY A 109 8.45 -19.65 10.37
C GLY A 109 8.49 -18.61 11.49
N LEU A 110 8.98 -17.41 11.20
CA LEU A 110 9.17 -16.32 12.18
C LEU A 110 7.96 -15.40 12.30
N VAL A 111 7.25 -15.17 11.20
CA VAL A 111 6.12 -14.25 11.12
C VAL A 111 4.90 -14.81 11.88
N PRO A 112 4.08 -13.98 12.56
CA PRO A 112 2.88 -14.44 13.24
C PRO A 112 1.87 -15.09 12.28
N PRO A 113 1.17 -16.17 12.71
CA PRO A 113 0.05 -16.73 11.95
C PRO A 113 -1.04 -15.67 11.65
N GLY A 114 -1.71 -15.82 10.51
CA GLY A 114 -2.70 -14.87 10.00
C GLY A 114 -2.11 -13.68 9.23
N THR A 115 -0.78 -13.56 9.16
CA THR A 115 -0.14 -12.50 8.38
C THR A 115 -0.26 -12.79 6.88
N LEU A 116 -0.65 -11.78 6.10
CA LEU A 116 -0.75 -11.87 4.65
C LEU A 116 0.59 -11.46 4.00
N LEU A 117 1.30 -12.42 3.41
CA LEU A 117 2.51 -12.20 2.62
C LEU A 117 2.13 -11.94 1.17
N GLN A 118 2.63 -10.83 0.61
CA GLN A 118 2.50 -10.56 -0.83
C GLN A 118 3.65 -11.26 -1.55
N THR A 119 3.35 -12.25 -2.39
CA THR A 119 4.33 -12.96 -3.20
C THR A 119 4.21 -12.56 -4.66
N ARG A 120 5.35 -12.50 -5.36
CA ARG A 120 5.41 -12.28 -6.80
C ARG A 120 5.85 -13.58 -7.46
N ILE A 121 5.02 -14.06 -8.38
CA ILE A 121 5.19 -15.37 -9.02
C ILE A 121 5.37 -15.15 -10.51
N ALA A 122 6.32 -15.86 -11.10
CA ALA A 122 6.45 -16.04 -12.53
C ALA A 122 5.91 -17.41 -12.93
N GLY A 123 5.18 -17.46 -14.03
CA GLY A 123 4.64 -18.71 -14.57
C GLY A 123 4.26 -18.55 -16.02
N LEU A 124 3.45 -19.47 -16.51
CA LEU A 124 2.89 -19.42 -17.86
C LEU A 124 1.39 -19.14 -17.80
N ASP A 125 0.88 -18.42 -18.80
CA ASP A 125 -0.56 -18.30 -18.99
C ASP A 125 -1.14 -19.57 -19.65
N GLN A 126 -2.46 -19.59 -19.85
CA GLN A 126 -3.17 -20.72 -20.48
C GLN A 126 -2.73 -21.04 -21.92
N PHE A 127 -1.93 -20.16 -22.55
CA PHE A 127 -1.40 -20.32 -23.90
C PHE A 127 0.12 -20.58 -23.91
N GLY A 128 0.75 -20.72 -22.74
CA GLY A 128 2.19 -20.94 -22.61
C GLY A 128 3.06 -19.69 -22.74
N ALA A 129 2.47 -18.48 -22.69
CA ALA A 129 3.23 -17.25 -22.68
C ALA A 129 3.68 -16.90 -21.24
N PRO A 130 4.91 -16.36 -21.05
CA PRO A 130 5.40 -16.00 -19.72
C PRO A 130 4.57 -14.87 -19.12
N THR A 131 4.13 -15.05 -17.88
CA THR A 131 3.35 -14.09 -17.13
C THR A 131 3.89 -13.92 -15.71
N GLN A 132 3.61 -12.77 -15.10
CA GLN A 132 3.93 -12.51 -13.71
C GLN A 132 2.74 -11.90 -13.00
N PHE A 133 2.36 -12.50 -11.88
CA PHE A 133 1.26 -12.03 -11.06
C PHE A 133 1.67 -11.93 -9.59
N ALA A 134 0.91 -11.15 -8.84
CA ALA A 134 1.08 -11.04 -7.40
C ALA A 134 -0.05 -11.81 -6.72
N THR A 135 0.28 -12.51 -5.64
CA THR A 135 -0.72 -13.21 -4.84
C THR A 135 -0.51 -12.96 -3.35
N LEU A 136 -1.56 -13.22 -2.56
CA LEU A 136 -1.57 -13.06 -1.12
C LEU A 136 -1.62 -14.45 -0.49
N LEU A 137 -0.61 -14.78 0.29
CA LEU A 137 -0.55 -16.02 1.05
C LEU A 137 -0.68 -15.71 2.53
N GLU A 138 -1.68 -16.29 3.16
CA GLU A 138 -1.86 -16.22 4.61
C GLU A 138 -0.94 -17.23 5.30
N VAL A 139 -0.17 -16.78 6.28
CA VAL A 139 0.69 -17.65 7.09
C VAL A 139 -0.18 -18.49 8.04
N PRO A 140 -0.24 -19.82 7.89
CA PRO A 140 -1.02 -20.68 8.76
C PRO A 140 -0.30 -20.93 10.09
N GLU A 141 -1.01 -21.52 11.05
CA GLU A 141 -0.38 -22.03 12.27
C GLU A 141 0.52 -23.24 11.96
N GLY A 142 1.62 -23.37 12.70
CA GLY A 142 2.57 -24.48 12.57
C GLY A 142 3.80 -24.29 13.45
N ALA A 143 4.48 -25.39 13.80
CA ALA A 143 5.64 -25.35 14.70
C ALA A 143 6.93 -24.94 13.98
N THR A 144 7.03 -25.23 12.68
CA THR A 144 8.19 -24.88 11.84
C THR A 144 7.77 -24.13 10.58
N GLY A 145 8.73 -23.45 9.93
CA GLY A 145 8.49 -22.77 8.65
C GLY A 145 8.06 -23.74 7.54
N GLU A 146 8.68 -24.92 7.48
CA GLU A 146 8.35 -25.97 6.50
C GLU A 146 6.92 -26.49 6.69
N GLU A 147 6.51 -26.79 7.92
CA GLU A 147 5.12 -27.20 8.22
C GLU A 147 4.12 -26.12 7.80
N ARG A 148 4.44 -24.85 8.05
CA ARG A 148 3.56 -23.73 7.66
C ARG A 148 3.47 -23.59 6.14
N VAL A 149 4.58 -23.70 5.41
CA VAL A 149 4.57 -23.67 3.94
C VAL A 149 3.76 -24.84 3.37
N GLN A 150 3.93 -26.05 3.93
CA GLN A 150 3.12 -27.21 3.55
C GLN A 150 1.64 -27.02 3.89
N ALA A 151 1.32 -26.39 5.03
CA ALA A 151 -0.05 -26.10 5.44
C ALA A 151 -0.72 -25.03 4.56
N MET A 152 0.04 -24.11 3.93
CA MET A 152 -0.47 -23.25 2.85
C MET A 152 -0.86 -24.06 1.60
N GLY A 153 -0.36 -25.29 1.50
CA GLY A 153 -0.55 -26.20 0.37
C GLY A 153 0.49 -26.02 -0.72
N ILE A 154 1.68 -25.53 -0.40
CA ILE A 154 2.78 -25.35 -1.38
C ILE A 154 3.92 -26.29 -1.00
N THR A 155 4.49 -26.96 -1.99
CA THR A 155 5.80 -27.60 -1.86
C THR A 155 6.78 -26.81 -2.72
N LEU A 156 7.83 -26.30 -2.11
CA LEU A 156 8.88 -25.55 -2.80
C LEU A 156 10.09 -26.46 -3.04
N LEU A 157 10.67 -26.33 -4.22
CA LEU A 157 11.90 -26.96 -4.64
C LEU A 157 12.91 -25.88 -4.98
N GLU A 158 14.11 -25.99 -4.42
CA GLU A 158 15.23 -25.15 -4.80
C GLU A 158 15.96 -25.77 -6.00
N ARG A 159 16.07 -24.99 -7.09
CA ARG A 159 16.82 -25.38 -8.29
C ARG A 159 17.49 -24.14 -8.88
N ASP A 160 18.81 -24.20 -9.09
CA ASP A 160 19.59 -23.12 -9.70
C ASP A 160 19.40 -21.74 -9.03
N ASP A 161 19.47 -21.69 -7.69
CA ASP A 161 19.20 -20.51 -6.85
C ASP A 161 17.77 -19.94 -6.96
N LYS A 162 16.83 -20.68 -7.54
CA LYS A 162 15.41 -20.32 -7.66
C LYS A 162 14.55 -21.21 -6.78
N GLN A 163 13.49 -20.62 -6.22
CA GLN A 163 12.43 -21.35 -5.53
C GLN A 163 11.28 -21.60 -6.50
N ILE A 164 11.10 -22.87 -6.89
CA ILE A 164 10.07 -23.32 -7.83
C ILE A 164 8.98 -24.05 -7.03
N ILE A 165 7.73 -23.83 -7.38
CA ILE A 165 6.58 -24.55 -6.84
C ILE A 165 6.55 -25.94 -7.48
N ASP A 166 6.93 -26.95 -6.72
CA ASP A 166 6.92 -28.35 -7.16
C ASP A 166 5.49 -28.91 -7.18
N ASN A 167 4.71 -28.58 -6.16
CA ASN A 167 3.34 -29.03 -6.04
C ASN A 167 2.46 -28.03 -5.30
N VAL A 168 1.20 -27.94 -5.71
CA VAL A 168 0.15 -27.21 -5.02
C VAL A 168 -0.94 -28.20 -4.59
N ALA A 169 -1.19 -28.30 -3.29
CA ALA A 169 -2.19 -29.19 -2.74
C ALA A 169 -3.61 -28.77 -3.19
N PHE A 170 -4.45 -29.75 -3.50
CA PHE A 170 -5.83 -29.52 -3.90
C PHE A 170 -6.65 -28.90 -2.75
N ASP A 171 -7.54 -27.95 -3.08
CA ASP A 171 -8.38 -27.16 -2.17
C ASP A 171 -7.61 -26.31 -1.13
N SER A 172 -6.32 -26.12 -1.35
CA SER A 172 -5.46 -25.32 -0.47
C SER A 172 -5.66 -23.81 -0.64
N ALA A 173 -5.14 -23.04 0.33
CA ALA A 173 -5.07 -21.59 0.24
C ALA A 173 -4.24 -21.15 -0.99
N ALA A 174 -3.13 -21.83 -1.24
CA ALA A 174 -2.28 -21.60 -2.41
C ALA A 174 -3.01 -21.79 -3.74
N GLN A 175 -3.77 -22.88 -3.89
CA GLN A 175 -4.54 -23.13 -5.11
C GLN A 175 -5.61 -22.05 -5.32
N LYS A 176 -6.32 -21.67 -4.25
CA LYS A 176 -7.32 -20.59 -4.27
C LYS A 176 -6.69 -19.23 -4.61
N ALA A 177 -5.43 -19.04 -4.24
CA ALA A 177 -4.62 -17.87 -4.54
C ALA A 177 -4.05 -17.87 -5.98
N GLY A 178 -4.41 -18.87 -6.80
CA GLY A 178 -4.02 -18.98 -8.21
C GLY A 178 -2.63 -19.56 -8.45
N LEU A 179 -2.03 -20.19 -7.44
CA LEU A 179 -0.76 -20.87 -7.59
C LEU A 179 -0.93 -22.21 -8.30
N ASP A 180 0.07 -22.56 -9.11
CA ASP A 180 0.13 -23.80 -9.85
C ASP A 180 1.56 -24.37 -9.83
N TRP A 181 1.71 -25.64 -10.23
CA TRP A 181 3.02 -26.29 -10.34
C TRP A 181 3.89 -25.63 -11.43
N ASP A 182 5.21 -25.76 -11.30
CA ASP A 182 6.24 -25.20 -12.20
C ASP A 182 6.28 -23.66 -12.27
N GLN A 183 5.69 -23.00 -11.27
CA GLN A 183 5.77 -21.55 -11.10
C GLN A 183 6.99 -21.17 -10.24
N GLU A 184 7.63 -20.05 -10.55
CA GLU A 184 8.82 -19.54 -9.86
C GLU A 184 8.43 -18.41 -8.90
N LEU A 185 8.82 -18.52 -7.63
CA LEU A 185 8.73 -17.43 -6.67
C LEU A 185 9.87 -16.45 -6.95
N LEU A 186 9.54 -15.22 -7.38
CA LEU A 186 10.53 -14.20 -7.73
C LEU A 186 10.99 -13.40 -6.51
N PHE A 187 10.06 -12.99 -5.68
CA PHE A 187 10.30 -12.31 -4.39
C PHE A 187 9.02 -12.32 -3.58
N PHE A 188 9.15 -12.02 -2.29
CA PHE A 188 8.00 -11.75 -1.44
C PHE A 188 8.22 -10.49 -0.60
N ARG A 189 7.12 -9.95 -0.11
CA ARG A 189 7.10 -8.76 0.74
C ARG A 189 6.67 -9.16 2.13
N GLU A 190 7.61 -9.06 3.06
CA GLU A 190 7.36 -9.23 4.48
C GLU A 190 6.81 -7.91 5.04
N PRO A 191 5.64 -7.89 5.69
CA PRO A 191 5.15 -6.70 6.36
C PRO A 191 6.01 -6.39 7.59
N LEU A 192 6.56 -5.18 7.64
CA LEU A 192 7.33 -4.72 8.78
C LEU A 192 6.42 -4.07 9.82
N PRO A 193 6.74 -4.18 11.13
CA PRO A 193 6.07 -3.41 12.15
C PRO A 193 6.27 -1.92 11.87
N GLN A 194 5.19 -1.22 11.51
CA GLN A 194 5.23 0.24 11.39
C GLN A 194 4.81 0.89 12.69
N PRO A 195 5.52 1.95 13.14
CA PRO A 195 4.95 2.92 14.06
C PRO A 195 3.59 3.41 13.55
N SER A 196 2.72 3.82 14.46
CA SER A 196 1.47 4.47 14.07
C SER A 196 1.76 5.56 13.03
N LYS A 197 0.94 5.60 11.96
CA LYS A 197 1.04 6.63 10.91
C LYS A 197 0.82 8.04 11.47
N TYR A 198 0.31 8.13 12.70
CA TYR A 198 0.13 9.32 13.49
C TYR A 198 0.97 9.18 14.76
N TRP A 199 1.91 10.12 14.92
CA TRP A 199 2.89 10.31 15.99
C TRP A 199 2.58 9.65 17.33
#